data_AF-A0A1G1WFE0-F1
#
_entry.id   AF-A0A1G1WFE0-F1
#
_cell.length_a   1.000
_cell.length_b   1.000
_cell.length_c   1.000
_cell.angle_alpha   90.00
_cell.angle_beta   90.00
_cell.angle_gamma   90.00
#
_symmetry.space_group_name_H-M   'P 1'
#
loop_
_entity.id
_entity.type
_entity.pdbx_description
1 polymer ?
#
loop_
_entity_poly.entity_id
_entity_poly.type
_entity_poly.pdbx_seq_one_letter_code
_entity_poly.pdbx_strand_id
1 'polypeptide(L)'
;MSENLVIVESPTKARTLSRFLGNKYTIEASMGHVRDLPKAKLGVDVDHDFEPEYVIPRVKRKTVEHIRDIMKGAKNIILATDPDREGEAIAWHISQLAGGMQDAELKIKNEESNKKNNSKFSRIVFHEITKEAVEEALKSPRSVDFQLVDAQTARRVLDRLVGYKLSPLLWKKVKSGLSAGRVQSVAVRLIVEREREIQQFVPEEYWSVAARLKEQIVDSGKQAEEFEAELVQKEGKKVQIKNNKEADEVVKYLEKPNTLWQVTKKEEKEVKKYPAPPFTTSTMTQASANDLGFTSKKTMKLAQDLYEEGLITYHRTDSVNLAPVALNAARKFIEKEFGKEFLPPSARVYRTKSKLAQEAHEAIRPTDVSKQRSVGGKALNKDHDKLYSLIWKRFVASQMAETVYDQVALEVTATSYLFRAVGSVVKFPG
;
A
#
# COMPACT_ATOMS: atom_id res chain seq x y z
N MET A 1 -7.53 28.67 29.00
CA MET A 1 -6.86 27.67 28.13
C MET A 1 -6.65 26.42 28.94
N SER A 2 -6.81 25.24 28.35
CA SER A 2 -6.54 23.99 29.06
C SER A 2 -5.05 23.88 29.40
N GLU A 3 -4.70 23.15 30.46
CA GLU A 3 -3.29 22.96 30.86
C GLU A 3 -2.52 22.07 29.88
N ASN A 4 -3.22 21.32 29.01
CA ASN A 4 -2.66 20.33 28.10
C ASN A 4 -2.89 20.72 26.64
N LEU A 5 -1.81 20.95 25.90
CA LEU A 5 -1.82 21.22 24.47
C LEU A 5 -1.48 19.93 23.70
N VAL A 6 -2.28 19.57 22.71
CA VAL A 6 -2.00 18.48 21.77
C VAL A 6 -1.70 19.09 20.41
N ILE A 7 -0.58 18.72 19.79
CA ILE A 7 -0.20 19.19 18.45
C ILE A 7 -0.19 18.01 17.47
N VAL A 8 -0.91 18.18 16.36
CA VAL A 8 -1.03 17.21 15.26
C VAL A 8 -0.65 17.85 13.91
N GLU A 9 -0.49 17.06 12.84
CA GLU A 9 -0.09 17.61 11.54
C GLU A 9 -1.20 18.33 10.78
N SER A 10 -2.45 17.86 10.91
CA SER A 10 -3.54 18.30 10.04
C SER A 10 -4.80 18.76 10.80
N PRO A 11 -5.57 19.69 10.23
CA PRO A 11 -6.82 20.16 10.84
C PRO A 11 -7.88 19.06 10.98
N THR A 12 -7.93 18.11 10.04
CA THR A 12 -8.87 16.99 10.10
C THR A 12 -8.57 16.12 11.31
N LYS A 13 -7.30 15.73 11.50
CA LYS A 13 -6.84 14.98 12.67
C LYS A 13 -7.15 15.73 13.97
N ALA A 14 -6.92 17.05 14.02
CA ALA A 14 -7.25 17.87 15.19
C ALA A 14 -8.75 17.82 15.54
N ARG A 15 -9.61 17.94 14.52
CA ARG A 15 -11.06 17.85 14.66
C ARG A 15 -11.55 16.45 15.03
N THR A 16 -10.89 15.40 14.57
CA THR A 16 -11.25 14.02 14.95
C THR A 16 -10.88 13.76 16.40
N LEU A 17 -9.66 14.13 16.83
CA LEU A 17 -9.21 13.98 18.21
C LEU A 17 -10.03 14.82 19.19
N SER A 18 -10.51 16.01 18.80
CA SER A 18 -11.31 16.86 19.68
C SER A 18 -12.65 16.22 20.07
N ARG A 19 -13.20 15.33 19.22
CA ARG A 19 -14.39 14.53 19.53
C ARG A 19 -14.14 13.54 20.67
N PHE A 20 -12.91 13.08 20.86
CA PHE A 20 -12.55 12.09 21.88
C PHE A 20 -12.02 12.72 23.17
N LEU A 21 -11.20 13.76 23.05
CA LEU A 21 -10.47 14.34 24.18
C LEU A 21 -11.26 15.44 24.93
N GLY A 22 -12.29 16.00 24.29
CA GLY A 22 -13.16 17.02 24.88
C GLY A 22 -12.42 18.27 25.32
N ASN A 23 -13.01 19.04 26.24
CA ASN A 23 -12.52 20.37 26.65
C ASN A 23 -11.27 20.34 27.55
N LYS A 24 -10.76 19.15 27.91
CA LYS A 24 -9.56 19.00 28.75
C LYS A 24 -8.26 19.28 28.01
N TYR A 25 -8.32 19.30 26.67
CA TYR A 25 -7.16 19.47 25.80
C TYR A 25 -7.44 20.58 24.77
N THR A 26 -6.44 21.41 24.53
CA THR A 26 -6.40 22.32 23.40
C THR A 26 -5.68 21.60 22.28
N ILE A 27 -6.27 21.49 21.09
CA ILE A 27 -5.71 20.72 19.97
C ILE A 27 -5.43 21.64 18.80
N GLU A 28 -4.17 21.68 18.38
CA GLU A 28 -3.68 22.58 17.32
C GLU A 28 -3.01 21.79 16.20
N ALA A 29 -3.08 22.32 14.98
CA ALA A 29 -2.50 21.71 13.79
C ALA A 29 -1.26 22.46 13.30
N SER A 30 -0.14 21.75 13.14
CA SER A 30 1.12 22.29 12.61
C SER A 30 1.09 22.56 11.09
N MET A 31 0.08 22.01 10.41
CA MET A 31 -0.04 22.00 8.96
C MET A 31 1.14 21.26 8.29
N GLY A 32 1.66 20.20 8.91
CA GLY A 32 2.83 19.45 8.49
C GLY A 32 4.15 20.03 9.01
N HIS A 33 5.21 19.96 8.21
CA HIS A 33 6.55 20.47 8.56
C HIS A 33 6.53 21.98 8.86
N VAL A 34 7.11 22.36 10.01
CA VAL A 34 7.22 23.75 10.48
C VAL A 34 8.58 24.39 10.17
N ARG A 35 9.60 23.57 9.90
CA ARG A 35 10.96 23.96 9.51
C ARG A 35 11.38 23.14 8.29
N ASP A 36 12.23 23.70 7.43
CA ASP A 36 12.86 22.99 6.32
C ASP A 36 14.21 23.64 5.98
N LEU A 37 15.02 22.95 5.17
CA LEU A 37 16.27 23.49 4.64
C LEU A 37 16.01 24.70 3.73
N PRO A 38 16.87 25.73 3.71
CA PRO A 38 16.70 26.93 2.88
C PRO A 38 16.61 26.58 1.40
N LYS A 39 15.81 27.34 0.64
CA LYS A 39 15.62 27.10 -0.80
C LYS A 39 16.77 27.61 -1.67
N ALA A 40 17.43 28.69 -1.24
CA ALA A 40 18.40 29.43 -2.05
C ALA A 40 19.87 28.96 -1.90
N LYS A 41 20.18 28.16 -0.88
CA LYS A 41 21.52 27.64 -0.60
C LYS A 41 21.47 26.17 -0.20
N LEU A 42 22.62 25.50 -0.18
CA LEU A 42 22.71 24.09 0.16
C LEU A 42 22.07 23.78 1.52
N GLY A 43 22.33 24.63 2.53
CA GLY A 43 21.74 24.49 3.87
C GLY A 43 22.23 23.26 4.63
N VAL A 44 23.36 22.69 4.24
CA VAL A 44 24.02 21.56 4.90
C VAL A 44 25.50 21.90 4.98
N ASP A 45 26.06 21.84 6.19
CA ASP A 45 27.47 22.10 6.45
C ASP A 45 28.28 20.81 6.25
N VAL A 46 28.82 20.60 5.05
CA VAL A 46 29.50 19.35 4.68
C VAL A 46 30.85 19.15 5.39
N ASP A 47 31.41 20.22 5.95
CA ASP A 47 32.70 20.20 6.63
C ASP A 47 32.55 19.97 8.14
N HIS A 48 31.35 20.18 8.69
CA HIS A 48 31.02 20.02 10.11
C HIS A 48 29.85 19.03 10.28
N ASP A 49 30.14 17.73 10.14
CA ASP A 49 29.22 16.61 10.41
C ASP A 49 27.85 16.69 9.70
N PHE A 50 27.79 17.33 8.53
CA PHE A 50 26.57 17.50 7.75
C PHE A 50 25.46 18.26 8.48
N GLU A 51 25.82 19.19 9.37
CA GLU A 51 24.85 19.94 10.17
C GLU A 51 23.83 20.68 9.26
N PRO A 52 22.52 20.39 9.39
CA PRO A 52 21.49 21.05 8.59
C PRO A 52 21.14 22.43 9.15
N GLU A 53 21.06 23.42 8.27
CA GLU A 53 20.48 24.72 8.59
C GLU A 53 18.98 24.68 8.31
N TYR A 54 18.18 24.76 9.37
CA TYR A 54 16.72 24.80 9.28
C TYR A 54 16.18 26.22 9.37
N VAL A 55 15.27 26.57 8.48
CA VAL A 55 14.56 27.85 8.46
C VAL A 55 13.06 27.63 8.53
N ILE A 56 12.31 28.60 9.06
CA ILE A 56 10.84 28.59 9.01
C ILE A 56 10.41 29.07 7.61
N PRO A 57 9.72 28.24 6.80
CA PRO A 57 9.22 28.68 5.51
C PRO A 57 8.29 29.89 5.66
N ARG A 58 8.38 30.89 4.78
CA ARG A 58 7.56 32.12 4.86
C ARG A 58 6.07 31.85 5.02
N VAL A 59 5.56 30.84 4.31
CA VAL A 59 4.16 30.40 4.34
C VAL A 59 3.72 29.79 5.68
N LYS A 60 4.66 29.42 6.56
CA LYS A 60 4.42 28.79 7.86
C LYS A 60 4.57 29.74 9.05
N ARG A 61 5.07 30.97 8.85
CA ARG A 61 5.36 31.91 9.94
C ARG A 61 4.16 32.17 10.85
N LYS A 62 3.01 32.51 10.27
CA LYS A 62 1.77 32.74 11.04
C LYS A 62 1.36 31.53 11.89
N THR A 63 1.44 30.32 11.31
CA THR A 63 1.12 29.07 12.02
C THR A 63 2.12 28.82 13.16
N VAL A 64 3.41 29.05 12.92
CA VAL A 64 4.46 28.87 13.92
C VAL A 64 4.34 29.89 15.06
N GLU A 65 4.03 31.14 14.75
CA GLU A 65 3.78 32.20 15.74
C GLU A 65 2.59 31.83 16.64
N HIS A 66 1.46 31.46 16.04
CA HIS A 66 0.27 30.98 16.75
C HIS A 66 0.57 29.80 17.67
N ILE A 67 1.23 28.76 17.15
CA ILE A 67 1.59 27.57 17.94
C ILE A 67 2.51 27.95 19.10
N ARG A 68 3.51 28.80 18.87
CA ARG A 68 4.42 29.25 19.93
C ARG A 68 3.68 29.99 21.03
N ASP A 69 2.74 30.87 20.67
CA ASP A 69 2.01 31.65 21.67
C ASP A 69 1.10 30.77 22.53
N ILE A 70 0.46 29.76 21.94
CA ILE A 70 -0.31 28.76 22.71
C ILE A 70 0.62 27.91 23.59
N MET A 71 1.78 27.49 23.08
CA MET A 71 2.76 26.69 23.83
C MET A 71 3.26 27.39 25.10
N LYS A 72 3.37 28.73 25.11
CA LYS A 72 3.77 29.50 26.31
C LYS A 72 2.79 29.32 27.48
N GLY A 73 1.50 29.19 27.18
CA GLY A 73 0.43 29.03 28.16
C GLY A 73 0.17 27.58 28.60
N ALA A 74 0.75 26.60 27.91
CA ALA A 74 0.54 25.18 28.20
C ALA A 74 1.49 24.67 29.31
N LYS A 75 0.97 23.84 30.21
CA LYS A 75 1.78 23.11 31.21
C LYS A 75 2.40 21.87 30.59
N ASN A 76 1.59 21.09 29.86
CA ASN A 76 2.01 19.89 29.16
C ASN A 76 1.75 20.03 27.66
N ILE A 77 2.71 19.61 26.83
CA ILE A 77 2.64 19.65 25.37
C ILE A 77 2.78 18.22 24.84
N ILE A 78 1.75 17.74 24.17
CA ILE A 78 1.63 16.37 23.67
C ILE A 78 1.77 16.41 22.15
N LEU A 79 2.82 15.79 21.65
CA LEU A 79 3.12 15.63 20.24
C LEU A 79 2.42 14.36 19.75
N ALA A 80 1.37 14.52 18.94
CA ALA A 80 0.52 13.45 18.45
C ALA A 80 0.65 13.27 16.92
N THR A 81 1.90 13.34 16.44
CA THR A 81 2.24 13.16 15.03
C THR A 81 2.11 11.70 14.57
N ASP A 82 2.13 11.46 13.27
CA ASP A 82 2.03 10.15 12.64
C ASP A 82 3.12 9.19 13.14
N PRO A 83 2.87 7.86 13.11
CA PRO A 83 3.76 6.85 13.68
C PRO A 83 4.93 6.48 12.74
N ASP A 84 5.48 7.44 11.99
CA ASP A 84 6.61 7.21 11.09
C ASP A 84 7.76 8.20 11.36
N ARG A 85 8.90 8.01 10.69
CA ARG A 85 10.06 8.91 10.84
C ARG A 85 9.78 10.36 10.43
N GLU A 86 8.82 10.59 9.52
CA GLU A 86 8.43 11.95 9.12
C GLU A 86 7.66 12.63 10.26
N GLY A 87 6.70 11.92 10.86
CA GLY A 87 5.99 12.38 12.05
C GLY A 87 6.92 12.62 13.24
N GLU A 88 7.95 11.78 13.41
CA GLU A 88 8.95 11.99 14.46
C GLU A 88 9.80 13.24 14.24
N ALA A 89 10.24 13.48 12.99
CA ALA A 89 10.96 14.71 12.64
C ALA A 89 10.08 15.96 12.81
N ILE A 90 8.79 15.89 12.48
CA ILE A 90 7.83 17.00 12.73
C ILE A 90 7.70 17.26 14.24
N ALA A 91 7.53 16.21 15.05
CA ALA A 91 7.47 16.32 16.50
C ALA A 91 8.73 17.01 17.07
N TRP A 92 9.91 16.58 16.61
CA TRP A 92 11.17 17.22 16.98
C TRP A 92 11.23 18.68 16.52
N HIS A 93 10.91 18.99 15.26
CA HIS A 93 10.91 20.38 14.79
C HIS A 93 9.97 21.29 15.58
N ILE A 94 8.81 20.79 16.02
CA ILE A 94 7.86 21.53 16.86
C ILE A 94 8.46 21.78 18.25
N SER A 95 9.13 20.80 18.86
CA SER A 95 9.76 20.99 20.18
C SER A 95 10.84 22.07 20.15
N GLN A 96 11.56 22.20 19.03
CA GLN A 96 12.55 23.26 18.83
C GLN A 96 11.93 24.67 18.74
N LEU A 97 10.63 24.81 18.44
CA LEU A 97 9.99 26.14 18.38
C LEU A 97 9.86 26.83 19.74
N ALA A 98 9.94 26.07 20.83
CA ALA A 98 9.87 26.59 22.20
C ALA A 98 11.05 27.51 22.57
N GLY A 99 12.19 27.46 21.84
CA GLY A 99 13.38 28.28 22.08
C GLY A 99 13.31 29.75 21.64
N GLY A 100 12.17 30.26 21.17
CA GLY A 100 12.08 31.63 20.63
C GLY A 100 12.53 31.75 19.16
N MET A 101 12.28 32.90 18.51
CA MET A 101 12.50 33.08 17.06
C MET A 101 13.97 33.00 16.66
N GLN A 102 14.86 33.55 17.49
CA GLN A 102 16.30 33.56 17.25
C GLN A 102 16.86 32.14 17.29
N ASP A 103 16.54 31.33 18.31
CA ASP A 103 17.04 29.96 18.43
C ASP A 103 16.45 28.97 17.40
N ALA A 104 15.27 29.27 16.85
CA ALA A 104 14.66 28.47 15.79
C ALA A 104 15.32 28.70 14.41
N GLU A 105 15.92 29.87 14.19
CA GLU A 105 16.67 30.26 12.98
C GLU A 105 18.20 30.12 13.15
N LEU A 106 18.71 30.07 14.38
CA LEU A 106 20.12 29.90 14.71
C LEU A 106 20.50 28.41 14.86
N LYS A 107 21.74 28.11 14.47
CA LYS A 107 22.36 26.78 14.43
C LYS A 107 22.16 26.00 15.73
N ILE A 108 22.00 24.68 15.60
CA ILE A 108 21.82 23.73 16.70
C ILE A 108 23.19 23.54 17.36
N LYS A 109 23.61 24.52 18.16
CA LYS A 109 24.79 24.38 19.01
C LYS A 109 24.35 23.91 20.39
N ASN A 110 24.75 22.69 20.71
CA ASN A 110 24.89 22.08 22.04
C ASN A 110 23.82 21.05 22.42
N GLU A 111 24.28 19.80 22.55
CA GLU A 111 23.56 18.66 23.15
C GLU A 111 23.22 18.89 24.64
N GLU A 112 23.94 19.78 25.34
CA GLU A 112 23.72 20.05 26.77
C GLU A 112 22.50 20.96 27.04
N SER A 113 22.10 21.81 26.08
CA SER A 113 20.93 22.69 26.19
C SER A 113 19.60 21.91 26.13
N ASN A 114 19.59 20.73 25.52
CA ASN A 114 18.40 19.90 25.31
C ASN A 114 17.89 19.21 26.58
N LYS A 115 18.69 19.11 27.65
CA LYS A 115 18.28 18.43 28.89
C LYS A 115 17.37 19.26 29.79
N LYS A 116 17.41 20.59 29.75
CA LYS A 116 16.65 21.45 30.68
C LYS A 116 15.22 21.81 30.23
N ASN A 117 14.90 21.75 28.93
CA ASN A 117 13.57 22.12 28.41
C ASN A 117 12.64 20.93 28.11
N ASN A 118 13.08 19.69 28.36
CA ASN A 118 12.37 18.48 27.92
C ASN A 118 11.21 18.04 28.83
N SER A 119 11.03 18.63 30.03
CA SER A 119 10.02 18.15 30.98
C SER A 119 8.57 18.45 30.59
N LYS A 120 8.34 19.32 29.58
CA LYS A 120 7.00 19.71 29.12
C LYS A 120 6.50 18.92 27.91
N PHE A 121 7.38 18.21 27.19
CA PHE A 121 7.02 17.53 25.95
C PHE A 121 6.84 16.03 26.14
N SER A 122 5.71 15.53 25.66
CA SER A 122 5.39 14.10 25.62
C SER A 122 5.03 13.70 24.20
N ARG A 123 5.41 12.50 23.76
CA ARG A 123 5.10 11.95 22.44
C ARG A 123 4.14 10.77 22.58
N ILE A 124 2.99 10.83 21.91
CA ILE A 124 2.03 9.71 21.86
C ILE A 124 1.96 9.16 20.44
N VAL A 125 1.84 7.84 20.30
CA VAL A 125 1.81 7.16 18.99
C VAL A 125 0.57 6.28 18.92
N PHE A 126 -0.14 6.32 17.79
CA PHE A 126 -1.28 5.44 17.53
C PHE A 126 -1.36 5.13 16.02
N HIS A 127 -1.81 3.93 15.69
CA HIS A 127 -1.91 3.42 14.31
C HIS A 127 -3.33 3.51 13.75
N GLU A 128 -4.30 3.92 14.57
CA GLU A 128 -5.68 4.24 14.19
C GLU A 128 -6.21 5.37 15.07
N ILE A 129 -7.17 6.13 14.55
CA ILE A 129 -7.75 7.28 15.26
C ILE A 129 -9.11 6.87 15.85
N THR A 130 -9.06 5.98 16.83
CA THR A 130 -10.21 5.55 17.63
C THR A 130 -10.11 6.13 19.05
N LYS A 131 -11.24 6.18 19.77
CA LYS A 131 -11.25 6.70 21.14
C LYS A 131 -10.31 5.88 22.03
N GLU A 132 -10.40 4.56 21.92
CA GLU A 132 -9.65 3.59 22.70
C GLU A 132 -8.14 3.69 22.41
N ALA A 133 -7.74 3.78 21.14
CA ALA A 133 -6.32 3.89 20.77
C ALA A 133 -5.71 5.21 21.25
N VAL A 134 -6.45 6.32 21.16
CA VAL A 134 -5.98 7.63 21.61
C VAL A 134 -5.89 7.70 23.14
N GLU A 135 -6.89 7.18 23.86
CA GLU A 135 -6.87 7.12 25.33
C GLU A 135 -5.74 6.23 25.84
N GLU A 136 -5.46 5.10 25.19
CA GLU A 136 -4.34 4.23 25.55
C GLU A 136 -2.99 4.89 25.29
N ALA A 137 -2.83 5.56 24.15
CA ALA A 137 -1.61 6.29 23.82
C ALA A 137 -1.32 7.42 24.82
N LEU A 138 -2.36 8.05 25.40
CA LEU A 138 -2.23 9.09 26.43
C LEU A 138 -1.79 8.55 27.80
N LYS A 139 -2.05 7.27 28.11
CA LYS A 139 -1.60 6.65 29.38
C LYS A 139 -0.11 6.31 29.37
N SER A 140 0.43 6.05 28.18
CA SER A 140 1.82 5.59 28.00
C SER A 140 2.60 6.51 27.04
N PRO A 141 2.74 7.82 27.35
CA PRO A 141 3.55 8.71 26.53
C PRO A 141 5.03 8.29 26.57
N ARG A 142 5.71 8.46 25.44
CA ARG A 142 7.16 8.28 25.31
C ARG A 142 7.87 9.60 25.05
N SER A 143 9.20 9.57 25.05
CA SER A 143 10.01 10.66 24.51
C SER A 143 10.05 10.60 22.98
N VAL A 144 10.47 11.70 22.35
CA VAL A 144 10.86 11.69 20.93
C VAL A 144 11.99 10.68 20.72
N ASP A 145 11.88 9.90 19.66
CA ASP A 145 12.87 8.92 19.22
C ASP A 145 13.86 9.59 18.27
N PHE A 146 15.05 9.92 18.80
CA PHE A 146 16.09 10.58 18.02
C PHE A 146 16.66 9.71 16.90
N GLN A 147 16.62 8.38 17.01
CA GLN A 147 17.10 7.52 15.92
C GLN A 147 16.21 7.66 14.67
N LEU A 148 14.90 7.79 14.87
CA LEU A 148 13.96 8.06 13.78
C LEU A 148 14.13 9.48 13.21
N VAL A 149 14.40 10.48 14.06
CA VAL A 149 14.71 11.86 13.63
C VAL A 149 15.99 11.89 12.81
N ASP A 150 17.05 11.23 13.25
CA ASP A 150 18.34 11.15 12.56
C ASP A 150 18.20 10.41 11.24
N ALA A 151 17.43 9.33 11.19
CA ALA A 151 17.14 8.61 9.94
C ALA A 151 16.39 9.50 8.92
N GLN A 152 15.46 10.34 9.38
CA GLN A 152 14.77 11.30 8.53
C GLN A 152 15.71 12.42 8.06
N THR A 153 16.52 12.96 8.97
CA THR A 153 17.49 14.03 8.70
C THR A 153 18.56 13.57 7.72
N ALA A 154 19.15 12.40 7.93
CA ALA A 154 20.13 11.79 7.03
C ALA A 154 19.57 11.63 5.61
N ARG A 155 18.31 11.16 5.49
CA ARG A 155 17.62 11.09 4.19
C ARG A 155 17.45 12.48 3.57
N ARG A 156 17.00 13.47 4.35
CA ARG A 156 16.77 14.85 3.89
C ARG A 156 18.07 15.50 3.37
N VAL A 157 19.17 15.31 4.10
CA VAL A 157 20.52 15.76 3.76
C VAL A 157 21.02 15.06 2.50
N LEU A 158 20.92 13.73 2.43
CA LEU A 158 21.34 12.96 1.26
C LEU A 158 20.63 13.41 -0.01
N ASP A 159 19.30 13.54 0.04
CA ASP A 159 18.51 13.97 -1.11
C ASP A 159 18.86 15.43 -1.51
N ARG A 160 19.20 16.28 -0.52
CA ARG A 160 19.69 17.65 -0.76
C ARG A 160 21.04 17.68 -1.46
N LEU A 161 22.01 16.88 -1.00
CA LEU A 161 23.35 16.81 -1.60
C LEU A 161 23.30 16.33 -3.05
N VAL A 162 22.53 15.26 -3.32
CA VAL A 162 22.37 14.73 -4.68
C VAL A 162 21.71 15.76 -5.59
N GLY A 163 20.57 16.33 -5.16
CA GLY A 163 19.84 17.30 -5.97
C GLY A 163 20.66 18.56 -6.27
N TYR A 164 21.30 19.13 -5.25
CA TYR A 164 22.04 20.40 -5.40
C TYR A 164 23.35 20.24 -6.17
N LYS A 165 24.08 19.13 -5.99
CA LYS A 165 25.36 18.89 -6.69
C LYS A 165 25.17 18.37 -8.12
N LEU A 166 24.18 17.52 -8.39
CA LEU A 166 24.01 16.91 -9.73
C LEU A 166 23.14 17.70 -10.69
N SER A 167 22.13 18.46 -10.22
CA SER A 167 21.24 19.21 -11.15
C SER A 167 22.00 20.20 -12.04
N PRO A 168 23.00 20.97 -11.55
CA PRO A 168 23.79 21.86 -12.41
C PRO A 168 24.55 21.12 -13.52
N LEU A 169 24.97 19.88 -13.29
CA LEU A 169 25.61 19.06 -14.31
C LEU A 169 24.60 18.67 -15.41
N LEU A 170 23.38 18.29 -15.03
CA LEU A 170 22.30 18.01 -15.99
C LEU A 170 21.95 19.23 -16.83
N TRP A 171 21.97 20.44 -16.24
CA TRP A 171 21.73 21.68 -16.98
C TRP A 171 22.80 21.94 -18.04
N LYS A 172 24.06 21.68 -17.71
CA LYS A 172 25.20 21.86 -18.63
C LYS A 172 25.25 20.80 -19.73
N LYS A 173 24.82 19.56 -19.45
CA LYS A 173 25.04 18.40 -20.34
C LYS A 173 23.79 17.91 -21.08
N VAL A 174 22.59 18.26 -20.61
CA VAL A 174 21.33 17.76 -21.16
C VAL A 174 20.38 18.91 -21.47
N LYS A 175 19.81 19.56 -20.44
CA LYS A 175 18.85 20.66 -20.59
C LYS A 175 18.71 21.44 -19.29
N SER A 176 18.66 22.77 -19.40
CA SER A 176 18.39 23.65 -18.26
C SER A 176 17.02 23.36 -17.63
N GLY A 177 16.93 23.47 -16.30
CA GLY A 177 15.70 23.24 -15.54
C GLY A 177 15.41 21.78 -15.16
N LEU A 178 16.25 20.81 -15.55
CA LEU A 178 16.14 19.42 -15.10
C LEU A 178 16.51 19.25 -13.62
N SER A 179 15.86 18.33 -12.91
CA SER A 179 16.21 18.00 -11.53
C SER A 179 16.87 16.62 -11.44
N ALA A 180 17.96 16.54 -10.67
CA ALA A 180 18.53 15.27 -10.26
C ALA A 180 17.82 14.76 -9.00
N GLY A 181 17.42 13.49 -9.01
CA GLY A 181 16.77 12.86 -7.86
C GLY A 181 17.23 11.42 -7.70
N ARG A 182 17.88 11.11 -6.57
CA ARG A 182 18.50 9.80 -6.32
C ARG A 182 17.59 8.61 -6.62
N VAL A 183 16.34 8.66 -6.14
CA VAL A 183 15.35 7.59 -6.35
C VAL A 183 14.59 7.76 -7.67
N GLN A 184 14.29 9.00 -8.06
CA GLN A 184 13.54 9.29 -9.30
C GLN A 184 14.31 8.84 -10.54
N SER A 185 15.62 9.08 -10.59
CA SER A 185 16.46 8.67 -11.72
C SER A 185 16.51 7.15 -11.89
N VAL A 186 16.47 6.38 -10.81
CA VAL A 186 16.40 4.90 -10.88
C VAL A 186 15.04 4.45 -11.40
N ALA A 187 13.94 5.06 -10.95
CA ALA A 187 12.61 4.75 -11.48
C ALA A 187 12.48 5.05 -12.98
N VAL A 188 13.02 6.20 -13.42
CA VAL A 188 13.08 6.54 -14.86
C VAL A 188 13.95 5.54 -15.62
N ARG A 189 15.08 5.10 -15.04
CA ARG A 189 15.94 4.07 -15.65
C ARG A 189 15.17 2.77 -15.91
N LEU A 190 14.37 2.28 -14.96
CA LEU A 190 13.58 1.05 -15.16
C LEU A 190 12.60 1.17 -16.32
N ILE A 191 11.96 2.34 -16.49
CA ILE A 191 11.06 2.61 -17.62
C ILE A 191 11.83 2.61 -18.94
N VAL A 192 12.98 3.28 -18.98
CA VAL A 192 13.84 3.35 -20.17
C VAL A 192 14.39 1.98 -20.56
N GLU A 193 14.77 1.14 -19.59
CA GLU A 193 15.23 -0.22 -19.84
C GLU A 193 14.11 -1.07 -20.45
N ARG A 194 12.89 -1.03 -19.89
CA ARG A 194 11.72 -1.71 -20.48
C ARG A 194 11.39 -1.21 -21.88
N GLU A 195 11.46 0.09 -22.12
CA GLU A 195 11.20 0.66 -23.45
C GLU A 195 12.24 0.17 -24.48
N ARG A 196 13.51 0.06 -24.09
CA ARG A 196 14.55 -0.52 -24.94
C ARG A 196 14.32 -2.00 -25.22
N GLU A 197 13.87 -2.78 -24.23
CA GLU A 197 13.47 -4.18 -24.43
C GLU A 197 12.34 -4.28 -25.48
N ILE A 198 11.32 -3.42 -25.40
CA ILE A 198 10.21 -3.37 -26.35
C ILE A 198 10.70 -3.00 -27.76
N GLN A 199 11.58 -2.01 -27.89
CA GLN A 199 12.13 -1.59 -29.18
C GLN A 199 13.03 -2.63 -29.84
N GLN A 200 13.70 -3.46 -29.03
CA GLN A 200 14.57 -4.55 -29.51
C GLN A 200 13.80 -5.86 -29.72
N PHE A 201 12.53 -5.93 -29.32
CA PHE A 201 11.71 -7.12 -29.48
C PHE A 201 11.42 -7.37 -30.96
N VAL A 202 11.85 -8.53 -31.47
CA VAL A 202 11.52 -9.00 -32.81
C VAL A 202 10.36 -10.00 -32.66
N PRO A 203 9.13 -9.66 -33.09
CA PRO A 203 8.00 -10.57 -33.01
C PRO A 203 8.22 -11.80 -33.88
N GLU A 204 7.94 -12.98 -33.31
CA GLU A 204 7.94 -14.25 -34.05
C GLU A 204 6.50 -14.70 -34.28
N GLU A 205 6.17 -15.06 -35.53
CA GLU A 205 4.87 -15.63 -35.87
C GLU A 205 4.71 -17.02 -35.24
N TYR A 206 3.54 -17.26 -34.64
CA TYR A 206 3.14 -18.58 -34.18
C TYR A 206 1.63 -18.74 -34.33
N TRP A 207 1.19 -19.98 -34.48
CA TRP A 207 -0.20 -20.35 -34.62
C TRP A 207 -0.60 -21.36 -33.54
N SER A 208 -1.86 -21.33 -33.13
CA SER A 208 -2.51 -22.36 -32.33
C SER A 208 -3.56 -23.06 -33.17
N VAL A 209 -3.76 -24.35 -32.91
CA VAL A 209 -4.87 -25.13 -33.49
C VAL A 209 -5.75 -25.59 -32.33
N ALA A 210 -7.02 -25.25 -32.40
CA ALA A 210 -8.03 -25.66 -31.43
C ALA A 210 -9.10 -26.51 -32.13
N ALA A 211 -9.61 -27.52 -31.42
CA ALA A 211 -10.68 -28.39 -31.88
C ALA A 211 -11.91 -28.19 -31.00
N ARG A 212 -13.08 -27.99 -31.63
CA ARG A 212 -14.38 -28.03 -30.95
C ARG A 212 -14.88 -29.47 -30.97
N LEU A 213 -15.00 -30.04 -29.78
CA LEU A 213 -15.27 -31.44 -29.57
C LEU A 213 -16.60 -31.59 -28.84
N LYS A 214 -17.32 -32.67 -29.14
CA LYS A 214 -18.53 -33.07 -28.44
C LYS A 214 -18.52 -34.58 -28.28
N GLU A 215 -19.11 -35.05 -27.19
CA GLU A 215 -19.24 -36.48 -26.94
C GLU A 215 -20.15 -37.12 -28.00
N GLN A 216 -19.69 -38.22 -28.62
CA GLN A 216 -20.46 -38.92 -29.66
C GLN A 216 -21.56 -39.82 -29.08
N ILE A 217 -21.38 -40.34 -27.86
CA ILE A 217 -22.33 -41.22 -27.19
C ILE A 217 -22.71 -40.54 -25.88
N VAL A 218 -23.91 -39.97 -25.83
CA VAL A 218 -24.43 -39.41 -24.58
C VAL A 218 -25.26 -40.46 -23.88
N ASP A 219 -24.98 -40.70 -22.60
CA ASP A 219 -25.85 -41.52 -21.74
C ASP A 219 -27.28 -40.95 -21.80
N SER A 220 -28.25 -41.84 -22.04
CA SER A 220 -29.61 -41.52 -22.49
C SER A 220 -30.25 -40.31 -21.77
N GLY A 221 -30.44 -39.21 -22.52
CA GLY A 221 -31.29 -38.07 -22.13
C GLY A 221 -30.58 -36.73 -21.89
N LYS A 222 -29.23 -36.68 -21.94
CA LYS A 222 -28.49 -35.40 -21.90
C LYS A 222 -28.07 -34.95 -23.30
N GLN A 223 -27.99 -33.65 -23.51
CA GLN A 223 -27.41 -33.07 -24.73
C GLN A 223 -25.88 -33.07 -24.57
N ALA A 224 -25.13 -33.53 -25.59
CA ALA A 224 -23.67 -33.44 -25.58
C ALA A 224 -23.27 -31.96 -25.55
N GLU A 225 -22.53 -31.56 -24.52
CA GLU A 225 -21.95 -30.21 -24.46
C GLU A 225 -20.70 -30.16 -25.33
N GLU A 226 -20.57 -29.06 -26.08
CA GLU A 226 -19.36 -28.79 -26.86
C GLU A 226 -18.29 -28.17 -25.96
N PHE A 227 -17.04 -28.56 -26.16
CA PHE A 227 -15.89 -27.96 -25.50
C PHE A 227 -14.74 -27.75 -26.48
N GLU A 228 -13.87 -26.80 -26.16
CA GLU A 228 -12.67 -26.51 -26.95
C GLU A 228 -11.44 -27.17 -26.33
N ALA A 229 -10.60 -27.78 -27.16
CA ALA A 229 -9.32 -28.34 -26.77
C ALA A 229 -8.21 -27.78 -27.68
N GLU A 230 -7.08 -27.36 -27.11
CA GLU A 230 -5.95 -26.82 -27.86
C GLU A 230 -4.90 -27.90 -28.14
N LEU A 231 -4.28 -27.86 -29.32
CA LEU A 231 -3.20 -28.76 -29.69
C LEU A 231 -1.94 -28.46 -28.88
N VAL A 232 -1.44 -29.44 -28.14
CA VAL A 232 -0.25 -29.29 -27.28
C VAL A 232 0.92 -30.15 -27.72
N GLN A 233 0.69 -31.29 -28.39
CA GLN A 233 1.76 -32.17 -28.84
C GLN A 233 1.48 -32.81 -30.20
N LYS A 234 2.57 -33.16 -30.89
CA LYS A 234 2.60 -34.04 -32.06
C LYS A 234 3.67 -35.10 -31.82
N GLU A 235 3.32 -36.38 -31.98
CA GLU A 235 4.23 -37.52 -31.79
C GLU A 235 4.93 -37.50 -30.41
N GLY A 236 4.17 -37.14 -29.36
CA GLY A 236 4.67 -37.08 -27.98
C GLY A 236 5.60 -35.91 -27.66
N LYS A 237 5.83 -34.98 -28.60
CA LYS A 237 6.64 -33.77 -28.39
C LYS A 237 5.79 -32.51 -28.42
N LYS A 238 6.16 -31.51 -27.61
CA LYS A 238 5.49 -30.20 -27.63
C LYS A 238 5.51 -29.62 -29.04
N VAL A 239 4.34 -29.30 -29.57
CA VAL A 239 4.23 -28.72 -30.91
C VAL A 239 4.44 -27.21 -30.85
N GLN A 240 5.06 -26.67 -31.89
CA GLN A 240 5.09 -25.24 -32.19
C GLN A 240 4.74 -25.09 -33.66
N ILE A 241 3.66 -24.38 -33.96
CA ILE A 241 3.22 -24.11 -35.32
C ILE A 241 3.69 -22.71 -35.68
N LYS A 242 4.58 -22.58 -36.66
CA LYS A 242 5.31 -21.33 -36.92
C LYS A 242 4.62 -20.41 -37.92
N ASN A 243 3.66 -20.92 -38.68
CA ASN A 243 3.01 -20.18 -39.75
C ASN A 243 1.65 -20.79 -40.11
N ASN A 244 0.87 -20.04 -40.89
CA ASN A 244 -0.46 -20.45 -41.35
C ASN A 244 -0.44 -21.78 -42.11
N LYS A 245 0.58 -22.01 -42.96
CA LYS A 245 0.66 -23.22 -43.78
C LYS A 245 0.79 -24.48 -42.92
N GLU A 246 1.65 -24.44 -41.90
CA GLU A 246 1.77 -25.55 -40.93
C GLU A 246 0.46 -25.78 -40.16
N ALA A 247 -0.26 -24.71 -39.79
CA ALA A 247 -1.57 -24.82 -39.15
C ALA A 247 -2.60 -25.50 -40.07
N ASP A 248 -2.69 -25.05 -41.31
CA ASP A 248 -3.58 -25.60 -42.34
C ASP A 248 -3.29 -27.08 -42.64
N GLU A 249 -2.01 -27.47 -42.66
CA GLU A 249 -1.61 -28.87 -42.85
C GLU A 249 -2.10 -29.75 -41.69
N VAL A 250 -1.99 -29.26 -40.46
CA VAL A 250 -2.52 -29.96 -39.27
C VAL A 250 -4.05 -30.06 -39.34
N VAL A 251 -4.75 -28.97 -39.65
CA VAL A 251 -6.22 -28.95 -39.76
C VAL A 251 -6.69 -29.91 -40.85
N LYS A 252 -6.15 -29.81 -42.07
CA LYS A 252 -6.50 -30.70 -43.20
C LYS A 252 -6.22 -32.17 -42.88
N TYR A 253 -5.17 -32.46 -42.12
CA TYR A 253 -4.88 -33.82 -41.70
C TYR A 253 -5.96 -34.33 -40.73
N LEU A 254 -6.39 -33.51 -39.77
CA LEU A 254 -7.34 -33.87 -38.73
C LEU A 254 -8.81 -33.90 -39.21
N GLU A 255 -9.18 -33.12 -40.21
CA GLU A 255 -10.53 -33.08 -40.79
C GLU A 255 -10.87 -34.30 -41.67
N LYS A 256 -9.92 -35.20 -41.90
CA LYS A 256 -10.18 -36.42 -42.67
C LYS A 256 -11.31 -37.24 -42.00
N PRO A 257 -12.26 -37.81 -42.78
CA PRO A 257 -13.43 -38.51 -42.23
C PRO A 257 -13.12 -39.66 -41.26
N ASN A 258 -11.93 -40.26 -41.39
CA ASN A 258 -11.51 -41.40 -40.59
C ASN A 258 -10.61 -41.01 -39.39
N THR A 259 -10.48 -39.72 -39.08
CA THR A 259 -9.73 -39.27 -37.89
C THR A 259 -10.50 -39.66 -36.64
N LEU A 260 -9.93 -40.59 -35.87
CA LEU A 260 -10.49 -41.00 -34.58
C LEU A 260 -10.02 -40.04 -33.49
N TRP A 261 -10.99 -39.47 -32.78
CA TRP A 261 -10.78 -38.62 -31.61
C TRP A 261 -11.12 -39.44 -30.36
N GLN A 262 -10.20 -39.50 -29.41
CA GLN A 262 -10.39 -40.27 -28.18
C GLN A 262 -9.86 -39.51 -26.98
N VAL A 263 -10.68 -39.46 -25.92
CA VAL A 263 -10.21 -39.03 -24.61
C VAL A 263 -9.30 -40.14 -24.05
N THR A 264 -8.02 -39.86 -23.89
CA THR A 264 -7.02 -40.81 -23.38
C THR A 264 -6.76 -40.63 -21.90
N LYS A 265 -6.98 -39.43 -21.38
CA LYS A 265 -6.84 -39.14 -19.96
C LYS A 265 -7.86 -38.12 -19.51
N LYS A 266 -8.47 -38.39 -18.37
CA LYS A 266 -9.32 -37.45 -17.61
C LYS A 266 -8.75 -37.36 -16.21
N GLU A 267 -8.36 -36.15 -15.80
CA GLU A 267 -7.86 -35.85 -14.46
C GLU A 267 -8.82 -34.88 -13.79
N GLU A 268 -9.38 -35.29 -12.65
CA GLU A 268 -10.22 -34.44 -11.80
C GLU A 268 -9.51 -34.21 -10.48
N LYS A 269 -9.44 -32.94 -10.06
CA LYS A 269 -8.85 -32.59 -8.77
C LYS A 269 -9.47 -31.35 -8.17
N GLU A 270 -9.48 -31.31 -6.85
CA GLU A 270 -9.79 -30.09 -6.11
C GLU A 270 -8.57 -29.16 -6.08
N VAL A 271 -8.77 -27.91 -6.49
CA VAL A 271 -7.76 -26.86 -6.41
C VAL A 271 -8.24 -25.77 -5.46
N LYS A 272 -7.38 -25.45 -4.50
CA LYS A 272 -7.65 -24.44 -3.47
C LYS A 272 -6.95 -23.13 -3.81
N LYS A 273 -7.69 -22.02 -3.74
CA LYS A 273 -7.16 -20.66 -3.90
C LYS A 273 -7.32 -19.89 -2.60
N TYR A 274 -6.20 -19.61 -1.96
CA TYR A 274 -6.18 -18.88 -0.70
C TYR A 274 -6.39 -17.37 -0.90
N PRO A 275 -7.07 -16.70 0.04
CA PRO A 275 -7.24 -15.26 -0.03
C PRO A 275 -5.90 -14.54 0.11
N ALA A 276 -5.81 -13.37 -0.52
CA ALA A 276 -4.65 -12.50 -0.41
C ALA A 276 -4.54 -11.89 1.00
N PRO A 277 -3.34 -11.52 1.45
CA PRO A 277 -3.16 -10.81 2.73
C PRO A 277 -3.90 -9.46 2.75
N PRO A 278 -4.15 -8.89 3.94
CA PRO A 278 -4.53 -7.51 4.11
C PRO A 278 -3.58 -6.55 3.37
N PHE A 279 -4.06 -5.35 3.07
CA PHE A 279 -3.27 -4.42 2.28
C PHE A 279 -2.07 -3.85 3.05
N THR A 280 -0.92 -3.83 2.40
CA THR A 280 0.16 -2.85 2.60
C THR A 280 -0.06 -1.63 1.70
N THR A 281 0.73 -0.56 1.87
CA THR A 281 0.70 0.61 0.98
C THR A 281 0.91 0.23 -0.49
N SER A 282 1.87 -0.66 -0.77
CA SER A 282 2.18 -1.08 -2.14
C SER A 282 1.02 -1.85 -2.76
N THR A 283 0.47 -2.84 -2.04
CA THR A 283 -0.62 -3.65 -2.56
C THR A 283 -1.94 -2.87 -2.67
N MET A 284 -2.20 -1.91 -1.77
CA MET A 284 -3.37 -1.03 -1.86
C MET A 284 -3.28 -0.15 -3.11
N THR A 285 -2.11 0.46 -3.36
CA THR A 285 -1.93 1.34 -4.53
C THR A 285 -2.00 0.58 -5.85
N GLN A 286 -1.44 -0.64 -5.92
CA GLN A 286 -1.57 -1.52 -7.09
C GLN A 286 -3.03 -1.92 -7.34
N ALA A 287 -3.74 -2.40 -6.32
CA ALA A 287 -5.15 -2.79 -6.46
C ALA A 287 -6.03 -1.59 -6.83
N SER A 288 -5.77 -0.41 -6.27
CA SER A 288 -6.52 0.81 -6.63
C SER A 288 -6.28 1.23 -8.09
N ALA A 289 -5.09 1.03 -8.63
CA ALA A 289 -4.79 1.31 -10.02
C ALA A 289 -5.54 0.34 -10.95
N ASN A 290 -5.48 -0.96 -10.64
CA ASN A 290 -6.09 -2.02 -11.46
C ASN A 290 -7.62 -2.01 -11.39
N ASP A 291 -8.20 -1.87 -10.19
CA ASP A 291 -9.63 -2.07 -9.97
C ASP A 291 -10.43 -0.76 -10.06
N LEU A 292 -9.80 0.39 -9.76
CA LEU A 292 -10.48 1.69 -9.66
C LEU A 292 -9.92 2.75 -10.63
N GLY A 293 -8.83 2.46 -11.35
CA GLY A 293 -8.16 3.43 -12.23
C GLY A 293 -7.54 4.61 -11.49
N PHE A 294 -7.25 4.48 -10.19
CA PHE A 294 -6.67 5.57 -9.39
C PHE A 294 -5.15 5.64 -9.53
N THR A 295 -4.61 6.85 -9.71
CA THR A 295 -3.18 7.07 -9.60
C THR A 295 -2.72 6.90 -8.16
N SER A 296 -1.45 6.53 -7.94
CA SER A 296 -0.89 6.37 -6.59
C SER A 296 -1.06 7.65 -5.76
N LYS A 297 -0.91 8.84 -6.37
CA LYS A 297 -1.13 10.13 -5.70
C LYS A 297 -2.57 10.28 -5.22
N LYS A 298 -3.55 9.92 -6.05
CA LYS A 298 -4.96 9.97 -5.68
C LYS A 298 -5.26 8.98 -4.56
N THR A 299 -4.84 7.72 -4.68
CA THR A 299 -5.03 6.70 -3.64
C THR A 299 -4.45 7.14 -2.29
N MET A 300 -3.22 7.64 -2.26
CA MET A 300 -2.60 8.07 -1.01
C MET A 300 -3.31 9.28 -0.39
N LYS A 301 -3.81 10.22 -1.20
CA LYS A 301 -4.61 11.34 -0.68
C LYS A 301 -5.91 10.88 -0.04
N LEU A 302 -6.65 9.99 -0.72
CA LEU A 302 -7.91 9.44 -0.21
C LEU A 302 -7.66 8.59 1.05
N ALA A 303 -6.59 7.80 1.09
CA ALA A 303 -6.22 7.00 2.25
C ALA A 303 -5.83 7.87 3.45
N GLN A 304 -5.11 8.97 3.22
CA GLN A 304 -4.83 9.97 4.27
C GLN A 304 -6.14 10.52 4.84
N ASP A 305 -7.08 10.93 3.98
CA ASP A 305 -8.36 11.50 4.41
C ASP A 305 -9.20 10.48 5.21
N LEU A 306 -9.23 9.21 4.77
CA LEU A 306 -9.88 8.11 5.50
C LEU A 306 -9.22 7.84 6.86
N TYR A 307 -7.90 7.86 6.94
CA TYR A 307 -7.16 7.68 8.20
C TYR A 307 -7.43 8.83 9.17
N GLU A 308 -7.40 10.08 8.71
CA GLU A 308 -7.62 11.27 9.53
C GLU A 308 -9.06 11.40 10.05
N GLU A 309 -10.05 10.88 9.31
CA GLU A 309 -11.44 10.73 9.78
C GLU A 309 -11.64 9.46 10.65
N GLY A 310 -10.57 8.68 10.90
CA GLY A 310 -10.59 7.52 11.80
C GLY A 310 -11.27 6.28 11.22
N LEU A 311 -11.37 6.17 9.89
CA LEU A 311 -12.07 5.07 9.21
C LEU A 311 -11.17 3.88 8.90
N ILE A 312 -9.88 4.12 8.68
CA ILE A 312 -8.88 3.07 8.43
C ILE A 312 -7.67 3.23 9.34
N THR A 313 -6.88 2.17 9.47
CA THR A 313 -5.55 2.21 10.09
C THR A 313 -4.55 3.00 9.24
N TYR A 314 -3.38 3.28 9.79
CA TYR A 314 -2.34 4.06 9.14
C TYR A 314 -1.92 3.46 7.80
N HIS A 315 -2.09 4.25 6.73
CA HIS A 315 -2.00 3.79 5.35
C HIS A 315 -0.57 3.74 4.77
N ARG A 316 0.45 4.13 5.56
CA ARG A 316 1.88 4.03 5.22
C ARG A 316 2.52 2.90 6.02
N THR A 317 2.34 1.68 5.53
CA THR A 317 2.72 0.44 6.20
C THR A 317 3.18 -0.58 5.17
N ASP A 318 4.24 -1.31 5.49
CA ASP A 318 4.69 -2.50 4.78
C ASP A 318 4.24 -3.79 5.49
N SER A 319 3.46 -3.66 6.57
CA SER A 319 2.98 -4.76 7.37
C SER A 319 1.67 -5.34 6.84
N VAL A 320 1.57 -6.67 6.90
CA VAL A 320 0.32 -7.43 6.67
C VAL A 320 -0.28 -7.95 7.98
N ASN A 321 0.32 -7.58 9.12
CA ASN A 321 -0.12 -8.02 10.45
C ASN A 321 -1.47 -7.40 10.82
N LEU A 322 -2.27 -8.13 11.61
CA LEU A 322 -3.55 -7.67 12.15
C LEU A 322 -3.55 -7.81 13.66
N ALA A 323 -4.03 -6.80 14.37
CA ALA A 323 -4.19 -6.86 15.82
C ALA A 323 -5.19 -7.96 16.21
N PRO A 324 -5.01 -8.63 17.37
CA PRO A 324 -5.94 -9.66 17.84
C PRO A 324 -7.39 -9.19 17.91
N VAL A 325 -7.62 -7.93 18.29
CA VAL A 325 -8.95 -7.31 18.34
C VAL A 325 -9.58 -7.28 16.94
N ALA A 326 -8.82 -6.87 15.92
CA ALA A 326 -9.29 -6.81 14.53
C ALA A 326 -9.56 -8.20 13.94
N LEU A 327 -8.69 -9.17 14.23
CA LEU A 327 -8.90 -10.56 13.82
C LEU A 327 -10.21 -11.13 14.39
N ASN A 328 -10.43 -10.95 15.69
CA ASN A 328 -11.64 -11.42 16.35
C ASN A 328 -12.90 -10.72 15.82
N ALA A 329 -12.83 -9.42 15.54
CA ALA A 329 -13.93 -8.66 14.95
C ALA A 329 -14.27 -9.18 13.55
N ALA A 330 -13.27 -9.37 12.68
CA ALA A 330 -13.47 -9.90 11.34
C ALA A 330 -14.08 -11.31 11.35
N ARG A 331 -13.58 -12.20 12.22
CA ARG A 331 -14.11 -13.57 12.35
C ARG A 331 -15.57 -13.60 12.77
N LYS A 332 -15.93 -12.82 13.81
CA LYS A 332 -17.33 -12.69 14.25
C LYS A 332 -18.23 -12.13 13.16
N PHE A 333 -17.73 -11.14 12.42
CA PHE A 333 -18.45 -10.55 11.30
C PHE A 333 -18.68 -11.58 10.18
N ILE A 334 -17.66 -12.36 9.82
CA ILE A 334 -17.76 -13.38 8.77
C ILE A 334 -18.77 -14.46 9.14
N GLU A 335 -18.68 -15.00 10.35
CA GLU A 335 -19.61 -16.02 10.83
C GLU A 335 -21.06 -15.53 10.82
N LYS A 336 -21.28 -14.29 11.23
CA LYS A 336 -22.62 -13.68 11.29
C LYS A 336 -23.20 -13.39 9.91
N GLU A 337 -22.42 -12.80 9.01
CA GLU A 337 -22.93 -12.24 7.76
C GLU A 337 -22.80 -13.19 6.56
N PHE A 338 -21.82 -14.10 6.57
CA PHE A 338 -21.59 -15.06 5.49
C PHE A 338 -21.86 -16.52 5.90
N GLY A 339 -21.79 -16.85 7.19
CA GLY A 339 -22.00 -18.21 7.68
C GLY A 339 -20.70 -18.90 8.14
N LYS A 340 -20.86 -20.02 8.83
CA LYS A 340 -19.75 -20.75 9.48
C LYS A 340 -18.82 -21.42 8.48
N GLU A 341 -19.32 -21.80 7.31
CA GLU A 341 -18.57 -22.40 6.22
C GLU A 341 -17.56 -21.43 5.58
N PHE A 342 -17.82 -20.11 5.65
CA PHE A 342 -16.92 -19.07 5.18
C PHE A 342 -15.87 -18.66 6.22
N LEU A 343 -15.99 -19.15 7.46
CA LEU A 343 -15.05 -18.88 8.53
C LEU A 343 -14.04 -20.04 8.66
N PRO A 344 -12.73 -19.81 8.42
CA PRO A 344 -11.73 -20.86 8.59
C PRO A 344 -11.62 -21.27 10.08
N PRO A 345 -11.29 -22.55 10.38
CA PRO A 345 -11.23 -23.06 11.75
C PRO A 345 -10.33 -22.24 12.67
N SER A 346 -9.21 -21.75 12.15
CA SER A 346 -8.28 -20.86 12.84
C SER A 346 -8.11 -19.53 12.10
N ALA A 347 -7.68 -18.50 12.84
CA ALA A 347 -7.39 -17.18 12.25
C ALA A 347 -6.23 -17.28 11.24
N ARG A 348 -6.37 -16.59 10.10
CA ARG A 348 -5.29 -16.53 9.11
C ARG A 348 -4.29 -15.47 9.51
N VAL A 349 -3.10 -15.90 9.92
CA VAL A 349 -2.00 -15.01 10.30
C VAL A 349 -1.06 -14.82 9.12
N TYR A 350 -0.99 -13.60 8.62
CA TYR A 350 -0.04 -13.22 7.57
C TYR A 350 1.19 -12.58 8.23
N ARG A 351 2.38 -12.94 7.75
CA ARG A 351 3.65 -12.38 8.24
C ARG A 351 4.38 -11.66 7.13
N THR A 352 4.89 -10.48 7.44
CA THR A 352 5.74 -9.71 6.55
C THR A 352 7.08 -10.43 6.40
N LYS A 353 7.54 -10.66 5.16
CA LYS A 353 8.81 -11.38 4.91
C LYS A 353 10.06 -10.50 5.07
N SER A 354 9.90 -9.18 5.20
CA SER A 354 11.00 -8.23 5.28
C SER A 354 11.55 -8.13 6.71
N LYS A 355 12.86 -8.37 6.88
CA LYS A 355 13.58 -8.17 8.17
C LYS A 355 13.67 -6.70 8.61
N LEU A 356 13.39 -5.76 7.71
CA LEU A 356 13.45 -4.30 7.95
C LEU A 356 12.07 -3.68 8.22
N ALA A 357 10.99 -4.47 8.09
CA ALA A 357 9.66 -3.99 8.40
C ALA A 357 9.56 -3.72 9.89
N GLN A 358 9.05 -2.55 10.28
CA GLN A 358 8.71 -2.29 11.67
C GLN A 358 7.50 -3.15 12.01
N GLU A 359 7.72 -4.33 12.61
CA GLU A 359 6.68 -5.30 12.99
C GLU A 359 5.61 -4.72 13.93
N ALA A 360 5.84 -3.53 14.49
CA ALA A 360 4.88 -2.77 15.28
C ALA A 360 3.72 -2.19 14.46
N HIS A 361 3.79 -2.20 13.12
CA HIS A 361 2.74 -1.61 12.29
C HIS A 361 1.67 -2.65 11.92
N GLU A 362 0.43 -2.18 11.85
CA GLU A 362 -0.70 -2.95 11.38
C GLU A 362 -0.88 -2.79 9.86
N ALA A 363 -1.54 -3.76 9.23
CA ALA A 363 -2.00 -3.64 7.86
C ALA A 363 -3.05 -2.54 7.70
N ILE A 364 -3.27 -2.11 6.45
CA ILE A 364 -4.33 -1.18 6.08
C ILE A 364 -5.68 -1.92 6.11
N ARG A 365 -6.51 -1.59 7.10
CA ARG A 365 -7.83 -2.18 7.32
C ARG A 365 -8.82 -1.13 7.86
N PRO A 366 -10.13 -1.40 7.83
CA PRO A 366 -11.11 -0.61 8.56
C PRO A 366 -10.85 -0.61 10.07
N THR A 367 -11.12 0.50 10.73
CA THR A 367 -11.15 0.58 12.21
C THR A 367 -12.38 -0.12 12.80
N ASP A 368 -13.47 -0.19 12.03
CA ASP A 368 -14.73 -0.85 12.38
C ASP A 368 -15.19 -1.72 11.22
N VAL A 369 -15.14 -3.04 11.39
CA VAL A 369 -15.53 -4.01 10.35
C VAL A 369 -17.02 -4.00 10.05
N SER A 370 -17.87 -3.56 10.98
CA SER A 370 -19.32 -3.51 10.77
C SER A 370 -19.74 -2.47 9.73
N LYS A 371 -18.87 -1.47 9.47
CA LYS A 371 -19.09 -0.44 8.47
C LYS A 371 -18.54 -0.90 7.12
N GLN A 372 -19.42 -1.31 6.21
CA GLN A 372 -19.03 -1.79 4.88
C GLN A 372 -18.73 -0.66 3.87
N ARG A 373 -19.08 0.59 4.22
CA ARG A 373 -18.86 1.80 3.42
C ARG A 373 -18.32 2.90 4.32
N SER A 374 -17.61 3.89 3.75
CA SER A 374 -17.20 5.08 4.49
C SER A 374 -18.40 5.99 4.76
N VAL A 375 -19.30 5.55 5.62
CA VAL A 375 -20.39 6.38 6.13
C VAL A 375 -19.80 7.29 7.20
N GLY A 376 -19.37 8.49 6.83
CA GLY A 376 -18.94 9.47 7.82
C GLY A 376 -18.16 10.65 7.29
N GLY A 377 -18.84 11.76 7.06
CA GLY A 377 -18.21 13.09 6.99
C GLY A 377 -18.71 13.95 5.83
N LYS A 378 -18.93 15.24 6.10
CA LYS A 378 -19.29 16.25 5.07
C LYS A 378 -18.22 16.41 3.96
N ALA A 379 -17.04 15.83 4.13
CA ALA A 379 -15.88 15.99 3.26
C ALA A 379 -15.49 14.72 2.45
N LEU A 380 -16.09 13.56 2.74
CA LEU A 380 -15.80 12.33 1.98
C LEU A 380 -16.71 12.27 0.75
N ASN A 381 -16.13 11.81 -0.36
CA ASN A 381 -16.83 11.68 -1.65
C ASN A 381 -16.84 10.22 -2.13
N LYS A 382 -17.49 9.97 -3.27
CA LYS A 382 -17.63 8.61 -3.84
C LYS A 382 -16.30 7.88 -4.07
N ASP A 383 -15.20 8.59 -4.31
CA ASP A 383 -13.90 7.94 -4.48
C ASP A 383 -13.31 7.45 -3.16
N HIS A 384 -13.63 8.11 -2.04
CA HIS A 384 -13.33 7.60 -0.70
C HIS A 384 -14.12 6.33 -0.43
N ASP A 385 -15.41 6.29 -0.78
CA ASP A 385 -16.25 5.09 -0.63
C ASP A 385 -15.71 3.90 -1.43
N LYS A 386 -15.25 4.15 -2.67
CA LYS A 386 -14.63 3.11 -3.51
C LYS A 386 -13.35 2.57 -2.87
N LEU A 387 -12.45 3.44 -2.43
CA LEU A 387 -11.19 3.02 -1.79
C LEU A 387 -11.46 2.29 -0.47
N TYR A 388 -12.34 2.82 0.37
CA TYR A 388 -12.72 2.20 1.63
C TYR A 388 -13.34 0.82 1.40
N SER A 389 -14.26 0.69 0.44
CA SER A 389 -14.87 -0.60 0.09
C SER A 389 -13.82 -1.61 -0.39
N LEU A 390 -12.83 -1.17 -1.18
CA LEU A 390 -11.72 -2.02 -1.61
C LEU A 390 -10.90 -2.51 -0.41
N ILE A 391 -10.54 -1.61 0.51
CA ILE A 391 -9.81 -1.94 1.75
C ILE A 391 -10.61 -2.91 2.62
N TRP A 392 -11.90 -2.63 2.82
CA TRP A 392 -12.81 -3.45 3.61
C TRP A 392 -12.93 -4.86 3.02
N LYS A 393 -13.18 -4.99 1.72
CA LYS A 393 -13.29 -6.29 1.04
C LYS A 393 -12.01 -7.10 1.16
N ARG A 394 -10.84 -6.47 0.97
CA ARG A 394 -9.54 -7.16 1.13
C ARG A 394 -9.35 -7.64 2.57
N PHE A 395 -9.67 -6.80 3.56
CA PHE A 395 -9.55 -7.15 4.97
C PHE A 395 -10.44 -8.34 5.35
N VAL A 396 -11.74 -8.28 5.03
CA VAL A 396 -12.68 -9.38 5.33
C VAL A 396 -12.28 -10.65 4.60
N ALA A 397 -12.05 -10.59 3.28
CA ALA A 397 -11.66 -11.75 2.48
C ALA A 397 -10.36 -12.39 2.99
N SER A 398 -9.40 -11.61 3.51
CA SER A 398 -8.15 -12.16 4.06
C SER A 398 -8.37 -13.15 5.21
N GLN A 399 -9.52 -13.09 5.90
CA GLN A 399 -9.90 -13.95 7.01
C GLN A 399 -10.98 -14.97 6.66
N MET A 400 -11.42 -15.04 5.39
CA MET A 400 -12.39 -16.03 4.92
C MET A 400 -11.73 -17.37 4.56
N ALA A 401 -12.56 -18.39 4.35
CA ALA A 401 -12.16 -19.69 3.83
C ALA A 401 -11.54 -19.56 2.42
N GLU A 402 -10.86 -20.60 1.94
CA GLU A 402 -10.34 -20.62 0.57
C GLU A 402 -11.42 -20.95 -0.45
N THR A 403 -11.27 -20.44 -1.67
CA THR A 403 -12.11 -20.85 -2.80
C THR A 403 -11.67 -22.25 -3.21
N VAL A 404 -12.63 -23.16 -3.38
CA VAL A 404 -12.40 -24.53 -3.87
C VAL A 404 -12.96 -24.65 -5.28
N TYR A 405 -12.11 -25.07 -6.21
CA TYR A 405 -12.47 -25.38 -7.58
C TYR A 405 -12.44 -26.88 -7.80
N ASP A 406 -13.46 -27.42 -8.47
CA ASP A 406 -13.37 -28.72 -9.13
C ASP A 406 -12.77 -28.48 -10.52
N GLN A 407 -11.50 -28.86 -10.70
CA GLN A 407 -10.78 -28.71 -11.96
C GLN A 407 -10.75 -30.04 -12.72
N VAL A 408 -11.12 -29.98 -14.00
CA VAL A 408 -11.07 -31.12 -14.92
C VAL A 408 -10.07 -30.80 -16.03
N ALA A 409 -9.12 -31.71 -16.26
CA ALA A 409 -8.24 -31.68 -17.40
C ALA A 409 -8.48 -32.92 -18.28
N LEU A 410 -8.74 -32.69 -19.56
CA LEU A 410 -8.90 -33.72 -20.57
C LEU A 410 -7.71 -33.70 -21.52
N GLU A 411 -7.20 -34.88 -21.82
CA GLU A 411 -6.29 -35.11 -22.93
C GLU A 411 -7.03 -35.92 -23.99
N VAL A 412 -7.06 -35.38 -25.21
CA VAL A 412 -7.75 -35.97 -26.36
C VAL A 412 -6.72 -36.24 -27.44
N THR A 413 -6.53 -37.50 -27.79
CA THR A 413 -5.70 -37.85 -28.93
C THR A 413 -6.51 -37.87 -30.21
N ALA A 414 -5.92 -37.34 -31.27
CA ALA A 414 -6.37 -37.53 -32.64
C ALA A 414 -5.17 -38.01 -33.45
N THR A 415 -5.08 -39.31 -33.74
CA THR A 415 -3.91 -39.95 -34.38
C THR A 415 -2.61 -39.70 -33.59
N SER A 416 -1.61 -39.02 -34.17
CA SER A 416 -0.35 -38.63 -33.51
C SER A 416 -0.42 -37.28 -32.78
N TYR A 417 -1.57 -36.62 -32.79
CA TYR A 417 -1.76 -35.32 -32.14
C TYR A 417 -2.41 -35.46 -30.77
N LEU A 418 -1.98 -34.63 -29.83
CA LEU A 418 -2.56 -34.52 -28.49
C LEU A 418 -3.14 -33.12 -28.28
N PHE A 419 -4.42 -33.09 -27.98
CA PHE A 419 -5.16 -31.90 -27.59
C PHE A 419 -5.41 -31.91 -26.08
N ARG A 420 -5.45 -30.71 -25.49
CA ARG A 420 -5.71 -30.54 -24.07
C ARG A 420 -6.80 -29.50 -23.83
N ALA A 421 -7.76 -29.86 -22.99
CA ALA A 421 -8.77 -28.94 -22.47
C ALA A 421 -8.66 -28.90 -20.94
N VAL A 422 -8.77 -27.71 -20.35
CA VAL A 422 -8.79 -27.53 -18.90
C VAL A 422 -9.97 -26.65 -18.53
N GLY A 423 -10.89 -27.19 -17.75
CA GLY A 423 -12.03 -26.47 -17.20
C GLY A 423 -11.99 -26.48 -15.67
N SER A 424 -12.64 -25.49 -15.05
CA SER A 424 -12.82 -25.47 -13.60
C SER A 424 -14.16 -24.87 -13.25
N VAL A 425 -14.85 -25.46 -12.28
CA VAL A 425 -16.09 -24.94 -11.70
C VAL A 425 -15.84 -24.57 -10.25
N VAL A 426 -16.39 -23.44 -9.80
CA VAL A 426 -16.35 -23.07 -8.39
C VAL A 426 -17.24 -24.04 -7.62
N LYS A 427 -16.61 -24.89 -6.80
CA LYS A 427 -17.31 -25.81 -5.88
C LYS A 427 -17.73 -25.08 -4.62
N PHE A 428 -16.83 -24.25 -4.09
CA PHE A 428 -17.08 -23.44 -2.91
C PHE A 428 -16.42 -22.06 -3.12
N PRO A 429 -17.19 -20.95 -3.05
CA PRO A 429 -16.70 -19.64 -3.45
C PRO A 429 -15.74 -18.96 -2.47
N GLY A 430 -15.60 -19.50 -1.25
CA GLY A 430 -14.80 -18.97 -0.12
C GLY A 430 -13.84 -17.84 -0.44
#